data_AF-A0A9E0M715-F1
#
_entry.id   AF-A0A9E0M715-F1
#
_cell.length_a   1.000
_cell.length_b   1.000
_cell.length_c   1.000
_cell.angle_alpha   90.00
_cell.angle_beta   90.00
_cell.angle_gamma   90.00
#
_symmetry.space_group_name_H-M   'P 1'
#
loop_
_entity.id
_entity.type
_entity.pdbx_description
1 polymer ?
#
loop_
_entity_poly.entity_id
_entity_poly.type
_entity_poly.pdbx_seq_one_letter_code
_entity_poly.pdbx_strand_id
1 'polypeptide(L)'
;MTITRDSLLTLEGYAKVRKSSKMEAIAHRRLRSVRLGEHVTLQFEDVHTIKRQIQEMLHIEKIFDEEGINSEIEAYAPLVPDGSNWKATMLIEYPDPHERKRELARLIGVEDRMFVEVEGHPRVYAIADEDLDRENDEKTSAVHFVRFEFSDAQRQAIRAGAAVKLGCDHRNYPAHVVIAPETLASLAGDLHA
;
A
#
# COMPACT_ATOMS: atom_id res chain seq x y z
N MET A 1 -7.76 3.81 -12.67
CA MET A 1 -7.05 3.86 -13.98
C MET A 1 -6.17 2.63 -14.08
N THR A 2 -6.18 1.92 -15.21
CA THR A 2 -5.38 0.69 -15.41
C THR A 2 -4.02 1.02 -16.00
N ILE A 3 -2.96 0.35 -15.52
CA ILE A 3 -1.61 0.48 -16.06
C ILE A 3 -1.50 -0.43 -17.28
N THR A 4 -1.10 0.14 -18.41
CA THR A 4 -0.83 -0.59 -19.65
C THR A 4 0.60 -0.34 -20.08
N ARG A 5 1.13 -1.21 -20.96
CA ARG A 5 2.45 -1.03 -21.57
C ARG A 5 2.62 0.37 -22.18
N ASP A 6 1.60 0.85 -22.90
CA ASP A 6 1.64 2.17 -23.56
C ASP A 6 1.67 3.34 -22.56
N SER A 7 1.26 3.11 -21.32
CA SER A 7 1.38 4.09 -20.26
C SER A 7 2.81 4.18 -19.70
N LEU A 8 3.66 3.18 -19.94
CA LEU A 8 5.03 3.09 -19.44
C LEU A 8 6.02 3.75 -20.39
N LEU A 9 7.04 4.41 -19.83
CA LEU A 9 8.19 4.88 -20.59
C LEU A 9 9.12 3.71 -20.93
N THR A 10 9.83 3.83 -22.05
CA THR A 10 10.97 2.96 -22.36
C THR A 10 12.09 3.16 -21.33
N LEU A 11 13.02 2.21 -21.24
CA LEU A 11 14.18 2.34 -20.33
C LEU A 11 14.95 3.65 -20.53
N GLU A 12 15.15 4.06 -21.79
CA GLU A 12 15.81 5.32 -22.14
C GLU A 12 14.96 6.53 -21.73
N GLY A 13 13.66 6.50 -22.02
CA GLY A 13 12.72 7.55 -21.66
C GLY A 13 12.67 7.76 -20.15
N TYR A 14 12.60 6.67 -19.38
CA TYR A 14 12.59 6.71 -17.93
C TYR A 14 13.91 7.22 -17.36
N ALA A 15 15.06 6.75 -17.87
CA ALA A 15 16.38 7.18 -17.42
C ALA A 15 16.56 8.71 -17.51
N LYS A 16 15.98 9.36 -18.54
CA LYS A 16 16.01 10.82 -18.71
C LYS A 16 15.25 11.58 -17.62
N VAL A 17 14.12 11.04 -17.14
CA VAL A 17 13.22 11.73 -16.19
C VAL A 17 13.33 11.20 -14.75
N ARG A 18 13.99 10.06 -14.54
CA ARG A 18 14.08 9.38 -13.24
C ARG A 18 14.61 10.28 -12.13
N LYS A 19 15.65 11.06 -12.42
CA LYS A 19 16.29 11.95 -11.44
C LYS A 19 15.44 13.19 -11.15
N SER A 20 14.84 13.81 -12.17
CA SER A 20 14.04 15.03 -12.01
C SER A 20 12.68 14.76 -11.35
N SER A 21 12.05 13.63 -11.67
CA SER A 21 10.76 13.20 -11.07
C SER A 21 10.87 12.66 -9.65
N LYS A 22 12.08 12.50 -9.10
CA LYS A 22 12.29 11.92 -7.77
C LYS A 22 11.63 12.73 -6.66
N MET A 23 11.71 14.05 -6.70
CA MET A 23 11.16 14.91 -5.65
C MET A 23 9.63 14.84 -5.62
N GLU A 24 9.00 14.88 -6.80
CA GLU A 24 7.55 14.77 -6.95
C GLU A 24 7.03 13.44 -6.41
N ALA A 25 7.69 12.33 -6.74
CA ALA A 25 7.27 11.03 -6.22
C ALA A 25 7.50 10.86 -4.72
N ILE A 26 8.55 11.45 -4.14
CA ILE A 26 8.72 11.46 -2.68
C ILE A 26 7.58 12.25 -2.02
N ALA A 27 7.23 13.41 -2.58
CA ALA A 27 6.13 14.22 -2.07
C ALA A 27 4.79 13.49 -2.16
N HIS A 28 4.49 12.87 -3.31
CA HIS A 28 3.30 12.03 -3.49
C HIS A 28 3.29 10.86 -2.52
N ARG A 29 4.39 10.11 -2.44
CA ARG A 29 4.53 8.97 -1.53
C ARG A 29 4.26 9.38 -0.08
N ARG A 30 4.76 10.54 0.36
CA ARG A 30 4.55 11.06 1.72
C ARG A 30 3.08 11.30 2.03
N LEU A 31 2.31 11.84 1.08
CA LEU A 31 0.86 12.03 1.25
C LEU A 31 0.13 10.68 1.37
N ARG A 32 0.72 9.61 0.83
CA ARG A 32 0.17 8.26 0.79
C ARG A 32 0.71 7.34 1.89
N SER A 33 1.57 7.82 2.79
CA SER A 33 2.13 7.02 3.88
C SER A 33 1.47 7.35 5.21
N VAL A 34 1.04 6.34 5.95
CA VAL A 34 0.56 6.49 7.34
C VAL A 34 1.40 5.60 8.25
N ARG A 35 2.13 6.21 9.17
CA ARG A 35 2.85 5.49 10.23
C ARG A 35 1.89 5.13 11.36
N LEU A 36 1.85 3.86 11.75
CA LEU A 36 1.04 3.34 12.84
C LEU A 36 1.96 2.87 13.97
N GLY A 37 2.01 3.62 15.07
CA GLY A 37 2.94 3.33 16.17
C GLY A 37 4.40 3.48 15.75
N GLU A 38 5.27 2.65 16.29
CA GLU A 38 6.71 2.78 16.09
C GLU A 38 7.24 1.99 14.89
N HIS A 39 6.68 0.81 14.61
CA HIS A 39 7.28 -0.18 13.72
C HIS A 39 6.45 -0.50 12.47
N VAL A 40 5.23 0.02 12.36
CA VAL A 40 4.35 -0.26 11.21
C VAL A 40 4.17 1.00 10.38
N THR A 41 4.36 0.87 9.08
CA THR A 41 4.03 1.91 8.10
C THR A 41 3.12 1.30 7.03
N LEU A 42 2.00 1.96 6.73
CA LEU A 42 1.19 1.63 5.55
C LEU A 42 1.50 2.63 4.45
N GLN A 43 1.99 2.11 3.33
CA GLN A 43 2.11 2.83 2.07
C GLN A 43 0.85 2.55 1.25
N PHE A 44 -0.11 3.48 1.22
CA PHE A 44 -1.29 3.34 0.37
C PHE A 44 -0.90 3.51 -1.10
N GLU A 45 -1.21 2.50 -1.89
CA GLU A 45 -0.82 2.42 -3.29
C GLU A 45 -1.91 3.03 -4.18
N ASP A 46 -1.49 3.62 -5.27
CA ASP A 46 -2.30 4.24 -6.31
C ASP A 46 -1.64 4.00 -7.68
N VAL A 47 -2.27 4.47 -8.75
CA VAL A 47 -1.71 4.29 -10.10
C VAL A 47 -0.31 4.92 -10.24
N HIS A 48 0.01 6.02 -9.53
CA HIS A 48 1.30 6.70 -9.66
C HIS A 48 2.43 5.98 -8.93
N THR A 49 2.18 5.55 -7.70
CA THR A 49 3.12 4.77 -6.88
C THR A 49 3.43 3.44 -7.56
N ILE A 50 2.41 2.72 -8.03
CA ILE A 50 2.60 1.43 -8.71
C ILE A 50 3.28 1.59 -10.06
N LYS A 51 2.87 2.57 -10.88
CA LYS A 51 3.54 2.85 -12.16
C LYS A 51 5.02 3.17 -11.96
N ARG A 52 5.36 3.93 -10.90
CA ARG A 52 6.75 4.21 -10.56
C ARG A 52 7.49 2.96 -10.13
N GLN A 53 6.87 2.09 -9.33
CA GLN A 53 7.47 0.83 -8.90
C GLN A 53 7.81 -0.07 -10.10
N ILE A 54 6.85 -0.26 -11.02
CA ILE A 54 7.08 -1.01 -12.27
C ILE A 54 8.24 -0.38 -13.06
N GLN A 55 8.25 0.94 -13.24
CA GLN A 55 9.34 1.63 -13.95
C GLN A 55 10.72 1.44 -13.28
N GLU A 56 10.79 1.47 -11.95
CA GLU A 56 12.04 1.21 -11.23
C GLU A 56 12.49 -0.24 -11.43
N MET A 57 11.59 -1.22 -11.38
CA MET A 57 11.90 -2.64 -11.63
C MET A 57 12.43 -2.86 -13.04
N LEU A 58 11.71 -2.38 -14.06
CA LEU A 58 12.14 -2.46 -15.46
C LEU A 58 13.52 -1.83 -15.67
N HIS A 59 13.79 -0.69 -15.02
CA HIS A 59 15.07 0.01 -15.15
C HIS A 59 16.24 -0.71 -14.46
N ILE A 60 16.03 -1.21 -13.24
CA ILE A 60 17.08 -1.89 -12.45
C ILE A 60 17.43 -3.24 -13.09
N GLU A 61 16.41 -4.02 -13.44
CA GLU A 61 16.56 -5.36 -14.02
C GLU A 61 16.78 -5.33 -15.54
N LYS A 62 16.70 -4.14 -16.16
CA LYS A 62 16.86 -3.92 -17.61
C LYS A 62 15.89 -4.76 -18.44
N ILE A 63 14.63 -4.82 -18.01
CA ILE A 63 13.55 -5.52 -18.71
C ILE A 63 12.99 -4.59 -19.79
N PHE A 64 12.98 -5.04 -21.04
CA PHE A 64 12.50 -4.25 -22.18
C PHE A 64 11.73 -5.07 -23.22
N ASP A 65 11.77 -6.40 -23.13
CA ASP A 65 10.92 -7.27 -23.92
C ASP A 65 9.48 -7.22 -23.42
N GLU A 66 8.54 -7.52 -24.32
CA GLU A 66 7.12 -7.38 -24.07
C GLU A 66 6.60 -8.31 -22.97
N GLU A 67 7.10 -9.55 -22.95
CA GLU A 67 6.68 -10.56 -21.98
C GLU A 67 7.09 -10.14 -20.57
N GLY A 68 8.36 -9.77 -20.37
CA GLY A 68 8.84 -9.28 -19.08
C GLY A 68 8.13 -8.01 -18.61
N ILE A 69 7.83 -7.06 -19.50
CA ILE A 69 7.04 -5.86 -19.13
C ILE A 69 5.64 -6.25 -18.66
N ASN A 70 4.97 -7.16 -19.36
CA ASN A 70 3.64 -7.60 -18.99
C ASN A 70 3.65 -8.37 -17.66
N SER A 71 4.65 -9.21 -17.41
CA SER A 71 4.81 -9.90 -16.12
C SER A 71 4.96 -8.94 -14.95
N GLU A 72 5.75 -7.87 -15.10
CA GLU A 72 5.86 -6.84 -14.06
C GLU A 72 4.54 -6.07 -13.85
N ILE A 73 3.82 -5.75 -14.92
CA ILE A 73 2.50 -5.13 -14.80
C ILE A 73 1.55 -6.05 -14.04
N GLU A 74 1.47 -7.33 -14.40
CA GLU A 74 0.59 -8.32 -13.76
C GLU A 74 0.94 -8.52 -12.29
N ALA A 75 2.22 -8.54 -11.93
CA ALA A 75 2.67 -8.71 -10.55
C ALA A 75 2.23 -7.54 -9.64
N TYR A 76 2.21 -6.31 -10.17
CA TYR A 76 1.91 -5.11 -9.38
C TYR A 76 0.48 -4.56 -9.56
N ALA A 77 -0.23 -4.92 -10.63
CA ALA A 77 -1.59 -4.45 -10.88
C ALA A 77 -2.58 -4.71 -9.73
N PRO A 78 -2.51 -5.82 -8.97
CA PRO A 78 -3.40 -6.06 -7.83
C PRO A 78 -3.31 -5.01 -6.71
N LEU A 79 -2.23 -4.22 -6.68
CA LEU A 79 -2.04 -3.14 -5.71
C LEU A 79 -2.69 -1.82 -6.13
N VAL A 80 -3.25 -1.72 -7.34
CA VAL A 80 -3.97 -0.52 -7.78
C VAL A 80 -5.41 -0.58 -7.24
N PRO A 81 -5.89 0.46 -6.52
CA PRO A 81 -7.29 0.55 -6.10
C PRO A 81 -8.26 0.52 -7.27
N ASP A 82 -9.42 -0.13 -7.09
CA ASP A 82 -10.44 -0.33 -8.14
C ASP A 82 -11.62 0.67 -8.08
N GLY A 83 -11.67 1.50 -7.04
CA GLY A 83 -12.77 2.44 -6.80
C GLY A 83 -13.62 2.14 -5.59
N SER A 84 -13.61 0.91 -5.07
CA SER A 84 -14.35 0.55 -3.84
C SER A 84 -13.45 0.23 -2.65
N ASN A 85 -12.14 0.07 -2.89
CA ASN A 85 -11.17 -0.24 -1.85
C ASN A 85 -9.98 0.73 -1.80
N TRP A 86 -9.24 0.62 -0.70
CA TRP A 86 -7.85 1.07 -0.63
C TRP A 86 -6.94 -0.15 -0.63
N LYS A 87 -5.81 -0.02 -1.31
CA LYS A 87 -4.72 -1.00 -1.33
C LYS A 87 -3.49 -0.38 -0.66
N ALA A 88 -2.76 -1.15 0.13
CA ALA A 88 -1.54 -0.66 0.76
C ALA A 88 -0.47 -1.74 0.90
N THR A 89 0.79 -1.33 0.80
CA THR A 89 1.94 -2.11 1.26
C THR A 89 2.17 -1.80 2.74
N MET A 90 1.96 -2.79 3.60
CA MET A 90 2.30 -2.72 5.02
C MET A 90 3.77 -3.11 5.21
N LEU A 91 4.52 -2.28 5.92
CA LEU A 91 5.94 -2.47 6.23
C LEU A 91 6.11 -2.59 7.74
N ILE A 92 6.78 -3.65 8.19
CA ILE A 92 7.18 -3.87 9.58
C ILE A 92 8.69 -3.66 9.72
N GLU A 93 9.08 -2.58 10.38
CA GLU A 93 10.43 -2.04 10.35
C GLU A 93 11.11 -2.15 11.73
N TYR A 94 12.09 -3.06 11.79
CA TYR A 94 13.03 -3.21 12.90
C TYR A 94 14.46 -3.12 12.36
N PRO A 95 15.25 -2.11 12.75
CA PRO A 95 16.61 -1.93 12.26
C PRO A 95 17.52 -3.12 12.59
N ASP A 96 17.45 -3.61 13.84
CA ASP A 96 18.25 -4.74 14.29
C ASP A 96 17.69 -6.08 13.74
N PRO A 97 18.49 -6.89 13.03
CA PRO A 97 18.02 -8.17 12.47
C PRO A 97 17.57 -9.20 13.51
N HIS A 98 18.17 -9.21 14.71
CA HIS A 98 17.80 -10.17 15.75
C HIS A 98 16.47 -9.77 16.40
N GLU A 99 16.27 -8.49 16.66
CA GLU A 99 15.00 -7.92 17.09
C GLU A 99 13.91 -8.16 16.05
N ARG A 100 14.17 -7.83 14.78
CA ARG A 100 13.23 -8.08 13.68
C ARG A 100 12.76 -9.52 13.66
N LYS A 101 13.68 -10.49 13.75
CA LYS A 101 13.33 -11.92 13.77
C LYS A 101 12.43 -12.29 14.96
N ARG A 102 12.71 -11.77 16.15
CA ARG A 102 11.90 -12.05 17.36
C ARG A 102 10.52 -11.42 17.27
N GLU A 103 10.44 -10.16 16.83
CA GLU A 103 9.17 -9.43 16.78
C GLU A 103 8.26 -9.95 15.66
N LEU A 104 8.81 -10.29 14.48
CA LEU A 104 8.01 -10.94 13.42
C LEU A 104 7.41 -12.30 13.86
N ALA A 105 8.09 -13.04 14.74
CA ALA A 105 7.51 -14.26 15.32
C ALA A 105 6.38 -13.96 16.33
N ARG A 106 6.38 -12.77 16.96
CA ARG A 106 5.31 -12.33 17.87
C ARG A 106 4.14 -11.68 17.15
N LEU A 107 4.36 -11.19 15.94
CA LEU A 107 3.40 -10.46 15.12
C LEU A 107 2.69 -11.36 14.08
N ILE A 108 2.69 -12.68 14.27
CA ILE A 108 1.96 -13.60 13.39
C ILE A 108 0.48 -13.22 13.35
N GLY A 109 -0.06 -12.98 12.15
CA GLY A 109 -1.44 -12.56 11.93
C GLY A 109 -1.70 -11.08 12.23
N VAL A 110 -0.67 -10.24 12.33
CA VAL A 110 -0.84 -8.78 12.55
C VAL A 110 -1.57 -8.12 11.37
N GLU A 111 -1.31 -8.59 10.15
CA GLU A 111 -1.90 -8.14 8.91
C GLU A 111 -3.43 -8.28 8.91
N ASP A 112 -3.96 -9.38 9.45
CA ASP A 112 -5.40 -9.67 9.57
C ASP A 112 -6.11 -8.80 10.62
N ARG A 113 -5.33 -8.12 11.47
CA ARG A 113 -5.83 -7.26 12.58
C ARG A 113 -5.73 -5.78 12.27
N MET A 114 -5.22 -5.43 11.09
CA MET A 114 -5.24 -4.07 10.58
C MET A 114 -6.67 -3.66 10.23
N PHE A 115 -7.06 -2.43 10.55
CA PHE A 115 -8.39 -1.91 10.23
C PHE A 115 -8.41 -0.43 9.88
N VAL A 116 -9.42 -0.04 9.11
CA VAL A 116 -9.83 1.35 8.90
C VAL A 116 -11.17 1.57 9.61
N GLU A 117 -11.27 2.64 10.38
CA GLU A 117 -12.49 3.06 11.09
C GLU A 117 -12.94 4.41 10.55
N VAL A 118 -14.06 4.43 9.83
CA VAL A 118 -14.73 5.66 9.38
C VAL A 118 -15.72 6.08 10.44
N GLU A 119 -15.73 7.36 10.82
CA GLU A 119 -16.61 7.89 11.85
C GLU A 119 -18.08 7.52 11.59
N GLY A 120 -18.74 6.92 12.59
CA GLY A 120 -20.12 6.47 12.49
C GLY A 120 -20.35 5.13 11.78
N HIS A 121 -19.29 4.47 11.30
CA HIS A 121 -19.37 3.17 10.62
C HIS A 121 -18.63 2.05 11.37
N PRO A 122 -18.99 0.77 11.12
CA PRO A 122 -18.18 -0.37 11.57
C PRO A 122 -16.76 -0.33 10.97
N ARG A 123 -15.84 -0.99 11.67
CA ARG A 123 -14.46 -1.17 11.19
C ARG A 123 -14.42 -2.02 9.93
N VAL A 124 -13.55 -1.65 9.00
CA VAL A 124 -13.16 -2.43 7.84
C VAL A 124 -11.81 -3.07 8.16
N TYR A 125 -11.77 -4.38 8.35
CA TYR A 125 -10.51 -5.10 8.53
C TYR A 125 -9.84 -5.33 7.17
N ALA A 126 -8.51 -5.37 7.20
CA ALA A 126 -7.70 -5.69 6.04
C ALA A 126 -7.97 -7.12 5.56
N ILE A 127 -7.92 -7.30 4.25
CA ILE A 127 -7.77 -8.58 3.59
C ILE A 127 -6.33 -8.61 3.08
N ALA A 128 -5.51 -9.52 3.60
CA ALA A 128 -4.08 -9.54 3.38
C ALA A 128 -3.65 -10.64 2.41
N ASP A 129 -2.61 -10.35 1.62
CA ASP A 129 -1.80 -11.29 0.85
C ASP A 129 -2.60 -12.23 -0.06
N GLU A 130 -3.70 -11.75 -0.65
CA GLU A 130 -4.59 -12.53 -1.54
C GLU A 130 -3.87 -13.07 -2.78
N ASP A 131 -2.79 -12.40 -3.18
CA ASP A 131 -2.01 -12.66 -4.39
C ASP A 131 -0.68 -13.39 -4.08
N LEU A 132 -0.44 -13.81 -2.83
CA LEU A 132 0.76 -14.53 -2.42
C LEU A 132 0.41 -15.95 -1.94
N ASP A 133 1.19 -16.94 -2.38
CA ASP A 133 1.16 -18.27 -1.78
C ASP A 133 1.69 -18.17 -0.34
N ARG A 134 0.90 -18.63 0.65
CA ARG A 134 1.29 -18.58 2.06
C ARG A 134 2.59 -19.35 2.30
N GLU A 135 3.68 -18.64 2.59
CA GLU A 135 4.96 -19.23 2.95
C GLU A 135 5.21 -19.18 4.47
N ASN A 136 4.98 -20.35 5.11
CA ASN A 136 5.49 -20.78 6.43
C ASN A 136 4.77 -20.23 7.69
N ASP A 137 4.31 -21.15 8.55
CA ASP A 137 3.61 -20.88 9.82
C ASP A 137 4.53 -20.40 10.96
N GLU A 138 5.85 -20.32 10.76
CA GLU A 138 6.82 -20.02 11.82
C GLU A 138 7.02 -18.52 12.14
N LYS A 139 6.78 -17.62 11.18
CA LYS A 139 6.98 -16.16 11.34
C LYS A 139 6.20 -15.37 10.29
N THR A 140 5.76 -14.17 10.63
CA THR A 140 5.15 -13.26 9.64
C THR A 140 6.18 -12.59 8.73
N SER A 141 5.73 -12.06 7.60
CA SER A 141 6.55 -11.30 6.64
C SER A 141 6.83 -9.90 7.18
N ALA A 142 7.93 -9.28 6.74
CA ALA A 142 8.17 -7.86 7.01
C ALA A 142 7.35 -6.95 6.08
N VAL A 143 6.76 -7.52 5.02
CA VAL A 143 5.98 -6.82 4.01
C VAL A 143 4.71 -7.60 3.74
N HIS A 144 3.56 -6.93 3.80
CA HIS A 144 2.25 -7.49 3.47
C HIS A 144 1.53 -6.57 2.48
N PHE A 145 0.71 -7.16 1.62
CA PHE A 145 -0.22 -6.43 0.77
C PHE A 145 -1.61 -6.50 1.36
N VAL A 146 -2.19 -5.36 1.68
CA VAL A 146 -3.49 -5.29 2.35
C VAL A 146 -4.51 -4.52 1.51
N ARG A 147 -5.74 -5.02 1.49
CA ARG A 147 -6.91 -4.38 0.90
C ARG A 147 -7.94 -4.04 1.96
N PHE A 148 -8.48 -2.83 1.94
CA PHE A 148 -9.62 -2.41 2.75
C PHE A 148 -10.82 -2.17 1.85
N GLU A 149 -11.83 -3.04 1.93
CA GLU A 149 -13.04 -2.97 1.10
C GLU A 149 -14.13 -2.13 1.77
N PHE A 150 -14.58 -1.05 1.11
CA PHE A 150 -15.54 -0.12 1.68
C PHE A 150 -16.94 -0.30 1.10
N SER A 151 -17.95 -0.26 1.95
CA SER A 151 -19.34 -0.13 1.53
C SER A 151 -19.62 1.27 0.92
N ASP A 152 -20.68 1.38 0.12
CA ASP A 152 -21.12 2.65 -0.48
C ASP A 152 -21.27 3.77 0.56
N ALA A 153 -21.86 3.45 1.71
CA ALA A 153 -22.07 4.42 2.78
C ALA A 153 -20.73 4.92 3.37
N GLN A 154 -19.76 4.03 3.55
CA GLN A 154 -18.41 4.42 4.01
C GLN A 154 -17.69 5.26 2.96
N ARG A 155 -17.76 4.90 1.67
CA ARG A 155 -17.15 5.69 0.58
C ARG A 155 -17.73 7.09 0.53
N GLN A 156 -19.04 7.23 0.63
CA GLN A 156 -19.73 8.53 0.68
C GLN A 156 -19.31 9.34 1.92
N ALA A 157 -19.22 8.71 3.10
CA ALA A 157 -18.79 9.38 4.32
C ALA A 157 -17.33 9.88 4.23
N ILE A 158 -16.41 9.04 3.73
CA ILE A 158 -15.01 9.40 3.49
C ILE A 158 -14.94 10.61 2.55
N ARG A 159 -15.65 10.56 1.42
CA ARG A 159 -15.67 11.65 0.42
C ARG A 159 -16.33 12.93 0.94
N ALA A 160 -17.24 12.81 1.90
CA ALA A 160 -17.86 13.94 2.61
C ALA A 160 -16.96 14.53 3.72
N GLY A 161 -15.79 13.92 3.98
CA GLY A 161 -14.83 14.42 4.96
C GLY A 161 -15.02 13.87 6.38
N ALA A 162 -15.70 12.73 6.54
CA ALA A 162 -15.77 12.04 7.83
C ALA A 162 -14.36 11.72 8.36
N ALA A 163 -14.17 11.78 9.67
CA ALA A 163 -12.89 11.42 10.27
C ALA A 163 -12.60 9.93 10.05
N VAL A 164 -11.35 9.60 9.69
CA VAL A 164 -10.91 8.22 9.46
C VAL A 164 -9.72 7.89 10.32
N LYS A 165 -9.73 6.72 10.96
CA LYS A 165 -8.58 6.16 11.68
C LYS A 165 -8.04 4.94 10.95
N LEU A 166 -6.73 4.79 11.00
CA LEU A 166 -6.04 3.53 10.76
C LEU A 166 -5.68 2.92 12.10
N GLY A 167 -5.85 1.62 12.27
CA GLY A 167 -5.47 0.94 13.49
C GLY A 167 -5.11 -0.53 13.31
N CYS A 168 -4.63 -1.12 14.40
CA CYS A 168 -4.36 -2.52 14.57
C CYS A 168 -4.82 -2.91 15.98
N ASP A 169 -5.56 -4.00 16.10
CA ASP A 169 -5.96 -4.55 17.40
C ASP A 169 -5.32 -5.91 17.69
N HIS A 170 -4.21 -6.22 17.02
CA HIS A 170 -3.38 -7.37 17.33
C HIS A 170 -2.88 -7.28 18.77
N ARG A 171 -2.92 -8.39 19.53
CA ARG A 171 -2.54 -8.41 20.96
C ARG A 171 -1.15 -7.86 21.24
N ASN A 172 -0.20 -8.10 20.34
CA ASN A 172 1.18 -7.64 20.47
C ASN A 172 1.44 -6.28 19.78
N TYR A 173 0.43 -5.68 19.16
CA TYR A 173 0.54 -4.37 18.50
C TYR A 173 -0.76 -3.54 18.51
N PRO A 174 -1.35 -3.26 19.70
CA PRO A 174 -2.55 -2.43 19.77
C PRO A 174 -2.20 -0.97 19.51
N ALA A 175 -2.62 -0.42 18.37
CA ALA A 175 -2.33 0.95 17.98
C ALA A 175 -3.45 1.53 17.10
N HIS A 176 -3.63 2.85 17.14
CA HIS A 176 -4.44 3.56 16.16
C HIS A 176 -3.93 4.99 15.96
N VAL A 177 -4.24 5.58 14.82
CA VAL A 177 -3.91 6.95 14.47
C VAL A 177 -5.02 7.53 13.61
N VAL A 178 -5.36 8.81 13.83
CA VAL A 178 -6.26 9.55 12.93
C VAL A 178 -5.47 9.88 11.66
N ILE A 179 -6.02 9.55 10.50
CA ILE A 179 -5.39 9.86 9.22
C ILE A 179 -5.40 11.38 9.03
N ALA A 180 -4.25 11.97 8.72
CA ALA A 180 -4.12 13.40 8.53
C ALA A 180 -5.02 13.88 7.36
N PRO A 181 -5.62 15.09 7.43
CA PRO A 181 -6.56 15.56 6.42
C PRO A 181 -6.01 15.56 4.99
N GLU A 182 -4.74 15.94 4.81
CA GLU A 182 -4.06 15.94 3.51
C GLU A 182 -3.87 14.54 2.92
N THR A 183 -3.51 13.57 3.77
CA THR A 183 -3.47 12.16 3.38
C THR A 183 -4.87 11.64 3.06
N LEU A 184 -5.85 11.90 3.92
CA LEU A 184 -7.21 11.44 3.72
C LEU A 184 -7.81 12.00 2.42
N ALA A 185 -7.55 13.26 2.09
CA ALA A 185 -7.96 13.85 0.82
C ALA A 185 -7.32 13.14 -0.38
N SER A 186 -6.05 12.75 -0.27
CA SER A 186 -5.38 11.94 -1.30
C SER A 186 -5.99 10.55 -1.43
N LEU A 187 -6.24 9.86 -0.32
CA LEU A 187 -6.84 8.52 -0.29
C LEU A 187 -8.29 8.51 -0.79
N ALA A 188 -9.07 9.53 -0.46
CA ALA A 188 -10.46 9.67 -0.91
C ALA A 188 -10.58 9.76 -2.45
N GLY A 189 -9.52 10.22 -3.12
CA GLY A 189 -9.44 10.27 -4.58
C GLY A 189 -9.47 8.90 -5.26
N ASP A 190 -9.14 7.83 -4.54
CA ASP A 190 -9.17 6.47 -5.06
C ASP A 190 -10.59 5.87 -5.07
N LEU A 191 -11.52 6.45 -4.32
CA LEU A 191 -12.86 5.92 -4.15
C LEU A 191 -13.80 6.54 -5.18
N HIS A 192 -14.48 5.73 -5.97
CA HIS A 192 -15.52 6.18 -6.89
C HIS A 192 -16.79 6.60 -6.15
N ALA A 193 -17.62 7.39 -6.82
CA ALA A 193 -18.92 7.83 -6.28
C ALA A 193 -19.91 6.67 -6.21
#